data_AF-A0A538SB52-F1
#
_entry.id   AF-A0A538SB52-F1
#
_cell.length_a   1.000
_cell.length_b   1.000
_cell.length_c   1.000
_cell.angle_alpha   90.00
_cell.angle_beta   90.00
_cell.angle_gamma   90.00
#
_symmetry.space_group_name_H-M   'P 1'
#
loop_
_entity.id
_entity.type
_entity.pdbx_description
1 polymer ?
#
loop_
_entity_poly.entity_id
_entity_poly.type
_entity_poly.pdbx_seq_one_letter_code
_entity_poly.pdbx_strand_id
1 'polypeptide(L)' 'MSAFLNIGAQGSASLVVVAPGIAEALIATVAGLGAAIPAVVGYNHCLGRLRELSQGTQQFTSEFLDRRPGSGPS' A
#
# COMPACT_ATOMS: atom_id res chain seq x y z
N MET A 1 -11.03 23.28 3.61
CA MET A 1 -11.00 24.20 4.78
C MET A 1 -12.06 25.31 4.71
N SER A 2 -12.78 25.46 3.60
CA SER A 2 -13.77 26.51 3.36
C SER A 2 -15.06 26.35 4.19
N ALA A 3 -15.45 25.12 4.53
CA ALA A 3 -16.68 24.85 5.28
C ALA A 3 -16.66 25.43 6.71
N PHE A 4 -15.52 25.37 7.41
CA PHE A 4 -15.39 25.89 8.78
C PHE A 4 -15.31 27.42 8.84
N LEU A 5 -14.75 28.06 7.81
CA LEU A 5 -14.73 29.53 7.68
C LEU A 5 -16.15 30.11 7.53
N ASN A 6 -17.02 29.43 6.77
CA ASN A 6 -18.41 29.85 6.59
C ASN A 6 -19.27 29.68 7.85
N ILE A 7 -19.04 28.63 8.65
CA ILE A 7 -19.75 28.43 9.94
C ILE A 7 -19.36 29.51 10.96
N GLY A 8 -18.07 29.86 11.04
CA GLY A 8 -17.57 30.88 11.96
C GLY A 8 -18.07 32.30 11.64
N ALA A 9 -18.34 32.60 10.37
CA ALA A 9 -18.88 33.89 9.94
C ALA A 9 -20.40 34.04 10.14
N GLN A 10 -21.15 32.93 10.18
CA GLN A 10 -22.62 32.95 10.24
C GLN A 10 -23.22 32.71 11.63
N GLY A 11 -22.43 32.41 12.66
CA GLY A 11 -22.86 32.39 14.07
C GLY A 11 -23.93 31.34 14.44
N SER A 12 -24.44 30.58 13.48
CA SER A 12 -25.43 29.52 13.66
C SER A 12 -25.09 28.36 12.74
N ALA A 13 -24.80 27.19 13.32
CA ALA A 13 -24.39 25.99 12.60
C ALA A 13 -25.57 25.36 11.86
N SER A 14 -25.96 25.94 10.72
CA SER A 14 -26.94 25.32 9.82
C SER A 14 -26.27 24.17 9.07
N LEU A 15 -26.66 22.92 9.37
CA LEU A 15 -26.20 21.68 8.72
C LEU A 15 -26.24 21.74 7.19
N VAL A 16 -27.15 22.54 6.62
CA VAL A 16 -27.30 22.77 5.19
C VAL A 16 -26.03 23.39 4.57
N VAL A 17 -25.31 24.24 5.30
CA VAL A 17 -24.10 24.92 4.81
C VAL A 17 -22.87 23.99 4.87
N VAL A 18 -22.89 22.96 5.73
CA VAL A 18 -21.76 22.06 5.97
C VAL A 18 -21.87 20.75 5.18
N ALA A 19 -23.09 20.34 4.81
CA ALA A 19 -23.36 19.11 4.08
C ALA A 19 -22.51 18.95 2.79
N PRO A 20 -22.28 19.98 1.94
CA PRO A 20 -21.46 19.82 0.74
C PRO A 20 -20.00 19.47 1.05
N GLY A 21 -19.39 20.12 2.06
CA GLY A 21 -17.99 19.90 2.41
C GLY A 21 -17.72 18.52 3.03
N ILE A 22 -18.72 17.93 3.70
CA ILE A 22 -18.62 16.57 4.24
C ILE A 22 -18.66 15.55 3.10
N ALA A 23 -19.52 15.75 2.10
CA ALA A 23 -19.60 14.87 0.93
C ALA A 23 -18.27 14.83 0.16
N GLU A 24 -17.63 15.98 -0.05
CA GLU A 24 -16.32 16.06 -0.71
C GLU A 24 -15.22 15.31 0.06
N ALA A 25 -15.19 15.44 1.39
CA ALA A 25 -14.23 14.74 2.24
C ALA A 25 -14.42 13.20 2.20
N LEU A 26 -15.67 12.74 2.13
CA LEU A 26 -15.98 11.31 1.98
C LEU A 26 -15.51 10.78 0.62
N ILE A 27 -15.73 11.52 -0.47
CA ILE A 27 -15.26 11.13 -1.80
C ILE A 27 -13.73 11.06 -1.83
N ALA A 28 -13.04 12.04 -1.24
CA ALA A 28 -11.59 12.02 -1.14
C ALA A 28 -11.07 10.80 -0.36
N THR A 29 -11.78 10.38 0.69
CA THR A 29 -11.43 9.19 1.46
C THR A 29 -11.62 7.91 0.64
N VAL A 30 -12.73 7.80 -0.09
CA VAL A 30 -12.99 6.66 -0.98
C VAL A 30 -11.95 6.60 -2.11
N ALA A 31 -11.61 7.73 -2.71
CA ALA A 31 -10.57 7.81 -3.73
C ALA A 31 -9.20 7.38 -3.18
N GLY A 32 -8.86 7.82 -1.96
CA GLY A 32 -7.64 7.40 -1.26
C GLY A 32 -7.58 5.90 -1.01
N LEU A 33 -8.67 5.30 -0.54
CA LEU A 33 -8.77 3.84 -0.34
C LEU A 33 -8.69 3.09 -1.68
N GLY A 34 -9.37 3.61 -2.71
CA GLY A 34 -9.35 3.05 -4.06
C GLY A 34 -7.95 3.04 -4.70
N ALA A 35 -7.10 4.00 -4.37
CA ALA A 35 -5.71 4.03 -4.82
C ALA A 35 -4.77 3.20 -3.93
N ALA A 36 -4.99 3.21 -2.60
CA ALA A 36 -4.10 2.56 -1.65
C ALA A 36 -4.14 1.03 -1.72
N ILE A 37 -5.33 0.43 -1.84
CA ILE A 37 -5.48 -1.03 -1.83
C ILE A 37 -4.75 -1.67 -3.04
N PRO A 38 -4.95 -1.22 -4.29
CA PRO A 38 -4.24 -1.79 -5.43
C PRO A 38 -2.73 -1.58 -5.36
N ALA A 39 -2.28 -0.44 -4.83
CA ALA A 39 -0.84 -0.16 -4.66
C ALA A 39 -0.17 -1.17 -3.73
N VAL A 40 -0.79 -1.50 -2.60
CA VAL A 40 -0.26 -2.49 -1.64
C VAL A 40 -0.29 -3.91 -2.24
N VAL A 41 -1.35 -4.27 -2.97
CA VAL A 41 -1.42 -5.56 -3.68
C VAL A 41 -0.29 -5.69 -4.71
N GLY A 42 -0.07 -4.65 -5.52
CA GLY A 42 1.00 -4.63 -6.52
C GLY A 42 2.39 -4.72 -5.89
N TYR A 43 2.62 -4.00 -4.79
CA TYR A 43 3.86 -4.09 -4.02
C TYR A 43 4.12 -5.51 -3.51
N ASN A 44 3.12 -6.13 -2.88
CA ASN A 44 3.23 -7.49 -2.35
C ASN A 44 3.48 -8.51 -3.47
N HIS A 45 2.83 -8.36 -4.62
CA HIS A 45 3.04 -9.23 -5.77
C HIS A 45 4.47 -9.15 -6.32
N CYS A 46 5.00 -7.93 -6.48
CA CYS A 46 6.38 -7.73 -6.93
C CYS A 46 7.38 -8.29 -5.91
N LEU A 47 7.15 -8.05 -4.63
CA LEU A 47 7.99 -8.57 -3.56
C LEU A 47 7.98 -10.10 -3.50
N GLY A 48 6.84 -10.74 -3.74
CA GLY A 48 6.73 -12.19 -3.88
C GLY A 48 7.61 -12.73 -5.00
N ARG A 49 7.52 -12.13 -6.20
CA ARG A 49 8.35 -12.49 -7.36
C ARG A 49 9.85 -12.32 -7.11
N LEU A 50 10.24 -11.25 -6.43
CA LEU A 50 11.64 -11.02 -6.06
C LEU A 50 12.16 -12.10 -5.10
N ARG A 51 11.33 -12.55 -4.15
CA ARG A 51 11.69 -13.63 -3.23
C ARG A 51 11.85 -14.96 -3.96
N GLU A 52 10.96 -15.29 -4.88
CA GLU A 52 11.07 -16.50 -5.71
C GLU A 52 12.37 -16.50 -6.53
N LEU A 53 12.70 -15.38 -7.19
CA LEU A 53 13.95 -15.24 -7.93
C LEU A 53 15.19 -15.39 -7.03
N SER A 54 15.14 -14.77 -5.85
CA SER A 54 16.22 -14.86 -4.85
C SER A 54 16.40 -16.30 -4.36
N GLN A 55 15.31 -17.01 -4.07
CA GLN A 55 15.33 -18.42 -3.68
C GLN A 55 15.92 -19.30 -4.79
N GLY A 56 15.54 -19.08 -6.05
CA GLY A 56 16.13 -19.79 -7.19
C GLY A 56 17.64 -19.60 -7.28
N THR A 57 18.12 -18.38 -7.01
CA THR A 57 19.56 -18.07 -6.99
C THR A 57 20.28 -18.78 -5.83
N GLN A 58 19.66 -18.82 -4.65
CA GLN A 58 20.18 -19.52 -3.47
C GLN A 58 20.25 -21.04 -3.72
N GLN A 59 19.22 -21.62 -4.33
CA GLN A 59 19.17 -23.04 -4.67
C GLN A 59 20.24 -23.41 -5.70
N PHE A 60 20.43 -22.59 -6.74
CA PHE A 60 21.52 -22.82 -7.69
C PHE A 60 22.90 -22.77 -7.01
N THR A 61 23.08 -21.83 -6.08
CA THR A 61 24.34 -21.68 -5.35
C THR A 61 24.58 -22.88 -4.43
N SER A 62 23.57 -23.36 -3.71
CA SER A 62 23.71 -24.54 -2.84
C SER A 62 24.02 -25.79 -3.65
N GLU A 63 23.33 -26.03 -4.77
CA GLU A 63 23.61 -27.15 -5.66
C GLU A 63 25.01 -27.07 -6.28
N PHE A 64 25.48 -25.88 -6.65
CA PHE A 64 26.84 -25.70 -7.17
C PHE A 64 27.92 -25.98 -6.11
N LEU A 65 27.68 -25.55 -4.87
CA LEU A 65 28.60 -25.80 -3.75
C LEU A 65 28.62 -27.28 -3.34
N ASP A 66 27.46 -27.92 -3.30
CA ASP A 66 27.30 -29.34 -2.98
C ASP A 66 27.96 -30.24 -4.04
N ARG A 67 27.91 -29.83 -5.31
CA ARG A 67 28.52 -30.59 -6.42
C ARG A 67 30.03 -30.39 -6.55
N ARG A 68 30.67 -29.61 -5.68
CA ARG A 68 32.13 -29.45 -5.65
C ARG A 68 32.74 -30.73 -5.05
N PRO A 69 33.69 -31.41 -5.71
CA PRO A 69 34.24 -32.67 -5.23
C PRO A 69 35.11 -32.41 -4.00
N GLY A 70 34.52 -32.57 -2.80
CA GLY A 70 35.21 -32.33 -1.53
C GLY A 70 34.35 -32.35 -0.26
N SER A 71 33.02 -32.24 -0.35
CA SER A 71 32.13 -32.37 0.82
C SER A 71 31.35 -33.69 0.79
N GLY A 72 32.05 -34.80 1.04
CA GLY A 72 31.40 -36.05 1.44
C GLY A 72 30.82 -35.91 2.86
N PRO A 73 29.75 -36.64 3.20
CA PRO A 73 29.16 -36.60 4.54
C PRO A 73 30.14 -37.18 5.56
N SER A 74 30.32 -36.48 6.68
CA SER A 74 30.77 -37.05 7.96
C SER A 74 29.60 -37.07 8.93
#